data_AF-A0A944SIS1-F1
#
_entry.id   AF-A0A944SIS1-F1
#
_cell.length_a   1.000
_cell.length_b   1.000
_cell.length_c   1.000
_cell.angle_alpha   90.00
_cell.angle_beta   90.00
_cell.angle_gamma   90.00
#
_symmetry.space_group_name_H-M   'P 1'
#
loop_
_entity.id
_entity.type
_entity.pdbx_description
1 polymer ?
#
loop_
_entity_poly.entity_id
_entity_poly.type
_entity_poly.pdbx_seq_one_letter_code
_entity_poly.pdbx_strand_id
1 'polypeptide(L)'
;MPTFELEQNLLQKGYKAIVGVDEAGRGAWAGPLYAGAVVIAPENAEHFIDVTDSKKLSAQKREELFAIITKNSTAWAVGFVTAEEIDTLGLTK
;
A
#
# COMPACT_ATOMS: atom_id res chain seq x y z
N MET A 1 -3.39 10.27 -14.43
CA MET A 1 -2.39 9.36 -13.81
C MET A 1 -2.29 9.74 -12.34
N PRO A 2 -2.01 8.81 -11.42
CA PRO A 2 -1.71 9.17 -10.04
C PRO A 2 -0.54 10.18 -10.01
N THR A 3 -0.63 11.19 -9.15
CA THR A 3 0.38 12.25 -8.97
C THR A 3 0.78 12.32 -7.49
N PHE A 4 1.97 12.85 -7.20
CA PHE A 4 2.48 13.05 -5.84
C PHE A 4 2.07 14.41 -5.21
N GLU A 5 1.05 15.08 -5.76
CA GLU A 5 0.68 16.44 -5.36
C GLU A 5 0.16 16.51 -3.92
N LEU A 6 -0.61 15.51 -3.50
CA LEU A 6 -1.15 15.42 -2.14
C LEU A 6 -0.01 15.26 -1.14
N GLU A 7 0.92 14.37 -1.44
CA GLU A 7 2.09 14.08 -0.62
C GLU A 7 2.98 15.32 -0.47
N GLN A 8 3.26 16.00 -1.59
CA GLN A 8 4.01 17.26 -1.58
C GLN A 8 3.32 18.33 -0.74
N ASN A 9 1.99 18.47 -0.83
CA ASN A 9 1.25 19.45 -0.04
C ASN A 9 1.32 19.15 1.47
N LEU A 10 1.26 17.88 1.86
CA LEU A 10 1.40 17.46 3.24
C LEU A 10 2.82 17.71 3.76
N LEU A 11 3.86 17.44 2.96
CA LEU A 11 5.24 17.75 3.35
C LEU A 11 5.45 19.25 3.54
N GLN A 12 4.89 20.09 2.66
CA GLN A 12 4.93 21.56 2.79
C GLN A 12 4.22 22.06 4.06
N LYS A 13 3.20 21.33 4.54
CA LYS A 13 2.51 21.61 5.82
C LYS A 13 3.31 21.17 7.05
N GLY A 14 4.50 20.58 6.88
CA GLY A 14 5.40 20.17 7.97
C GLY A 14 5.20 18.74 8.46
N TYR A 15 4.37 17.93 7.80
CA TYR A 15 4.32 16.49 8.07
C TYR A 15 5.64 15.85 7.66
N LYS A 16 6.18 14.97 8.51
CA LYS A 16 7.53 14.40 8.33
C LYS A 16 7.55 13.04 7.62
N ALA A 17 6.41 12.36 7.61
CA ALA A 17 6.27 11.04 7.01
C ALA A 17 4.86 10.91 6.47
N ILE A 18 4.76 10.30 5.28
CA ILE A 18 3.49 10.02 4.61
C ILE A 18 3.45 8.53 4.34
N VAL A 19 2.35 7.91 4.74
CA VAL A 19 2.17 6.46 4.65
C VAL A 19 1.00 6.18 3.72
N GLY A 20 1.25 5.47 2.63
CA GLY A 20 0.22 4.90 1.79
C GLY A 20 -0.27 3.59 2.40
N VAL A 21 -1.59 3.41 2.48
CA VAL A 21 -2.22 2.20 3.03
C VAL A 21 -3.28 1.70 2.06
N ASP A 22 -3.33 0.39 1.82
CA ASP A 22 -4.34 -0.27 0.99
C ASP A 22 -4.61 -1.69 1.51
N GLU A 23 -5.81 -2.21 1.25
CA GLU A 23 -6.24 -3.53 1.70
C GLU A 23 -6.54 -4.52 0.56
N ALA A 24 -6.34 -5.81 0.84
CA ALA A 24 -6.66 -6.90 -0.07
C ALA A 24 -7.37 -8.03 0.68
N GLY A 25 -8.45 -8.55 0.10
CA GLY A 25 -9.22 -9.66 0.68
C GLY A 25 -10.59 -9.29 1.24
N ARG A 26 -10.96 -7.99 1.27
CA ARG A 26 -12.26 -7.54 1.83
C ARG A 26 -13.49 -8.21 1.20
N GLY A 27 -13.44 -8.50 -0.10
CA GLY A 27 -14.53 -9.16 -0.84
C GLY A 27 -14.32 -10.66 -1.06
N ALA A 28 -13.28 -11.25 -0.48
CA ALA A 28 -13.01 -12.67 -0.64
C ALA A 28 -14.00 -13.50 0.19
N TRP A 29 -14.41 -14.65 -0.34
CA TRP A 29 -15.28 -15.60 0.37
C TRP A 29 -14.53 -16.40 1.45
N ALA A 30 -13.20 -16.45 1.36
CA ALA A 30 -12.34 -17.18 2.27
C ALA A 30 -10.96 -16.53 2.34
N GLY A 31 -10.27 -16.76 3.45
CA GLY A 31 -8.95 -16.21 3.72
C GLY A 31 -9.00 -14.90 4.52
N PRO A 32 -7.85 -14.46 5.02
CA PRO A 32 -7.74 -13.25 5.84
C PRO A 32 -7.83 -11.97 5.00
N LEU A 33 -8.12 -10.86 5.68
CA LEU A 33 -7.97 -9.52 5.15
C LEU A 33 -6.53 -9.04 5.41
N TYR A 34 -5.82 -8.63 4.37
CA TYR A 34 -4.49 -8.04 4.47
C TYR A 34 -4.55 -6.53 4.32
N ALA A 35 -3.69 -5.82 5.05
CA ALA A 35 -3.43 -4.39 4.86
C ALA A 35 -1.92 -4.17 4.69
N GLY A 36 -1.53 -3.49 3.62
CA GLY A 36 -0.15 -3.05 3.38
C GLY A 36 0.02 -1.59 3.75
N ALA A 37 1.15 -1.24 4.35
CA ALA A 37 1.53 0.14 4.65
C ALA A 37 2.94 0.40 4.11
N VAL A 38 3.12 1.50 3.37
CA VAL A 38 4.40 1.87 2.75
C VAL A 38 4.68 3.36 2.99
N VAL A 39 5.89 3.65 3.48
CA VAL A 39 6.41 5.01 3.63
C VAL A 39 7.38 5.28 2.49
N ILE A 40 7.08 6.31 1.68
CA ILE A 40 7.90 6.69 0.53
C ILE A 40 8.56 8.03 0.84
N ALA A 41 9.88 8.08 0.76
CA ALA A 41 10.61 9.34 0.82
C ALA A 41 10.42 10.09 -0.51
N PRO A 42 10.21 11.43 -0.49
CA PRO A 42 9.96 12.22 -1.70
C PRO A 42 11.05 12.05 -2.76
N GLU A 43 12.30 11.92 -2.33
CA GLU A 43 13.46 11.67 -3.19
C GLU A 43 13.41 10.35 -3.96
N ASN A 44 12.67 9.35 -3.45
CA ASN A 44 12.57 8.03 -4.07
C ASN A 44 11.32 7.89 -4.95
N ALA A 45 10.49 8.93 -5.06
CA ALA A 45 9.21 8.89 -5.77
C ALA A 45 9.33 8.43 -7.24
N GLU A 46 10.46 8.72 -7.90
CA GLU A 46 10.75 8.30 -9.27
C GLU A 46 10.77 6.77 -9.47
N HIS A 47 11.14 6.01 -8.43
CA HIS A 47 11.16 4.54 -8.48
C HIS A 47 9.76 3.92 -8.50
N PHE A 48 8.70 4.70 -8.23
CA PHE A 48 7.33 4.23 -8.08
C PHE A 48 6.42 4.63 -9.25
N ILE A 49 6.97 5.18 -10.35
CA ILE A 49 6.17 5.67 -11.48
C ILE A 49 5.33 4.59 -12.16
N ASP A 50 5.82 3.34 -12.13
CA ASP A 50 5.14 2.15 -12.66
C ASP A 50 4.14 1.55 -11.66
N VAL A 51 4.14 2.01 -10.40
CA VAL A 51 3.20 1.56 -9.36
C VAL A 51 1.86 2.21 -9.61
N THR A 52 1.09 1.53 -10.45
CA THR A 52 -0.28 1.89 -10.83
C THR A 52 -1.25 0.81 -10.34
N ASP A 53 -2.55 0.93 -10.66
CA ASP A 53 -3.58 -0.02 -10.22
C ASP A 53 -3.15 -1.47 -10.46
N SER A 54 -2.90 -2.20 -9.37
CA SER A 54 -2.33 -3.54 -9.37
C SER A 54 -3.21 -4.55 -10.10
N LYS A 55 -4.50 -4.25 -10.29
CA LYS A 55 -5.48 -5.05 -11.04
C LYS A 55 -5.20 -5.09 -12.54
N LYS A 56 -4.37 -4.18 -13.06
CA LYS A 56 -3.94 -4.16 -14.47
C LYS A 56 -2.57 -4.81 -14.69
N LEU A 57 -1.92 -5.25 -13.62
CA LEU A 57 -0.56 -5.79 -13.67
C LEU A 57 -0.58 -7.32 -13.67
N SER A 58 0.35 -7.92 -14.42
CA SER A 58 0.58 -9.37 -14.35
C SER A 58 1.11 -9.79 -12.98
N ALA A 59 0.96 -11.06 -12.61
CA ALA A 59 1.55 -11.59 -11.37
C ALA A 59 3.08 -11.36 -11.32
N GLN A 60 3.76 -11.56 -12.45
CA GLN A 60 5.20 -11.31 -12.56
C GLN A 60 5.56 -9.84 -12.31
N LYS A 61 4.85 -8.89 -12.95
CA LYS A 61 5.12 -7.46 -12.76
C LYS A 61 4.85 -7.02 -11.32
N ARG A 62 3.88 -7.63 -10.63
CA ARG A 62 3.64 -7.38 -9.20
C ARG A 62 4.81 -7.83 -8.33
N GLU A 63 5.42 -8.98 -8.61
CA GLU A 63 6.61 -9.45 -7.87
C GLU A 63 7.81 -8.53 -8.11
N GLU A 64 8.04 -8.11 -9.35
CA GLU A 64 9.08 -7.14 -9.70
C GLU A 64 8.89 -5.79 -8.98
N LEU A 65 7.65 -5.29 -8.95
CA LEU A 65 7.32 -4.05 -8.23
C LEU A 65 7.43 -4.22 -6.73
N PHE A 66 7.09 -5.38 -6.17
CA PHE A 66 7.27 -5.64 -4.74
C PHE A 66 8.74 -5.51 -4.34
N ALA A 67 9.66 -6.06 -5.13
CA ALA A 67 11.10 -5.90 -4.89
C ALA A 67 11.55 -4.43 -4.98
N ILE A 68 11.01 -3.65 -5.92
CA ILE A 68 11.30 -2.22 -6.06
C ILE A 68 10.76 -1.45 -4.85
N ILE A 69 9.52 -1.71 -4.44
CA ILE A 69 8.85 -1.02 -3.34
C ILE A 69 9.59 -1.28 -2.03
N THR A 70 9.87 -2.56 -1.72
CA THR A 70 10.52 -2.94 -0.46
C THR A 70 11.96 -2.44 -0.36
N LYS A 71 12.66 -2.32 -1.49
CA LYS A 71 14.03 -1.79 -1.55
C LYS A 71 14.10 -0.27 -1.42
N ASN A 72 13.15 0.46 -2.02
CA ASN A 72 13.21 1.93 -2.14
C ASN A 72 12.28 2.67 -1.18
N SER A 73 11.45 1.96 -0.42
CA SER A 73 10.66 2.56 0.66
C SER A 73 11.52 2.83 1.89
N THR A 74 11.15 3.86 2.64
CA THR A 74 11.79 4.16 3.94
C THR A 74 11.42 3.11 4.98
N ALA A 75 10.17 2.67 4.94
CA ALA A 75 9.65 1.60 5.77
C ALA A 75 8.41 1.00 5.10
N TRP A 76 8.15 -0.28 5.36
CA TRP A 76 6.93 -0.94 4.94
C TRP A 76 6.55 -2.04 5.93
N ALA A 77 5.27 -2.38 5.97
CA ALA A 77 4.75 -3.47 6.78
C ALA A 77 3.51 -4.06 6.13
N VAL A 78 3.23 -5.32 6.47
CA VAL A 78 1.98 -5.99 6.13
C VAL A 78 1.37 -6.50 7.43
N GLY A 79 0.11 -6.12 7.67
CA GLY A 79 -0.73 -6.68 8.71
C GLY A 79 -1.83 -7.54 8.11
N PHE A 80 -2.41 -8.43 8.90
CA PHE A 80 -3.58 -9.18 8.49
C PHE A 80 -4.51 -9.42 9.67
N VAL A 81 -5.78 -9.68 9.33
CA VAL A 81 -6.84 -10.07 10.25
C VAL A 81 -7.45 -11.36 9.73
N THR A 82 -7.56 -12.35 10.59
CA THR A 82 -8.11 -13.68 10.27
C THR A 82 -9.60 -13.63 9.98
N ALA A 83 -10.11 -14.66 9.31
CA ALA A 83 -11.55 -14.79 9.08
C ALA A 83 -12.31 -14.91 10.41
N GLU A 84 -11.77 -15.64 11.40
CA GLU A 84 -12.41 -15.75 12.72
C GLU A 84 -12.49 -14.41 13.45
N GLU A 85 -11.44 -13.58 13.39
CA GLU A 85 -11.46 -12.24 13.96
C GLU A 85 -12.48 -11.34 13.25
N ILE A 86 -12.60 -11.45 11.92
CA ILE A 86 -13.61 -10.72 11.13
C ILE A 86 -15.02 -11.15 11.52
N ASP A 87 -15.27 -12.45 11.65
CA ASP A 87 -16.58 -12.98 12.05
C ASP A 87 -16.96 -12.54 13.48
N THR A 88 -15.96 -12.40 14.35
CA THR A 88 -16.15 -12.00 15.76
C THR A 88 -16.36 -10.49 15.93
N LEU A 89 -15.57 -9.67 15.24
CA LEU A 89 -15.52 -8.21 15.44
C LEU A 89 -16.34 -7.44 14.39
N GLY A 90 -16.60 -8.06 13.23
CA GLY A 90 -17.21 -7.44 12.08
C GLY A 90 -16.26 -6.56 11.26
N LEU A 91 -16.65 -6.25 10.02
CA LEU A 91 -16.01 -5.22 9.20
C LEU A 91 -16.85 -3.94 9.29
N THR A 92 -16.33 -2.90 9.95
CA THR A 92 -16.99 -1.58 9.98
C THR A 92 -17.05 -0.94 8.58
N LYS A 93 -18.08 -0.10 8.38
CA LYS A 93 -18.30 0.72 7.18
C LYS A 93 -17.66 2.08 7.31
#